data_AF-A0A3D4ABM2-F1
#
_entry.id   AF-A0A3D4ABM2-F1
#
_cell.length_a   1.000
_cell.length_b   1.000
_cell.length_c   1.000
_cell.angle_alpha   90.00
_cell.angle_beta   90.00
_cell.angle_gamma   90.00
#
_symmetry.space_group_name_H-M   'P 1'
#
loop_
_entity.id
_entity.type
_entity.pdbx_description
1 polymer ?
#
loop_
_entity_poly.entity_id
_entity_poly.type
_entity_poly.pdbx_seq_one_letter_code
_entity_poly.pdbx_strand_id
1 'polypeptide(L)'
;IDREKFEVRFHHLKAFTKGMRVVWTFQQTAPGVLVEIVHDLQFRMNLFAPIADKMIGDFFIHNIANKTLRCMKAYVEAGSNQAAA
;
A
#
# COMPACT_ATOMS: atom_id res chain seq x y z
N ILE A 1 9.99 0.60 9.69
CA ILE A 1 8.96 1.50 10.24
C ILE A 1 9.67 2.81 10.55
N ASP A 2 9.20 3.91 9.98
CA ASP A 2 9.69 5.25 10.26
C ASP A 2 8.64 5.95 11.14
N ARG A 3 8.96 6.10 12.43
CA ARG A 3 7.99 6.61 13.41
C ARG A 3 7.87 8.13 13.36
N GLU A 4 8.92 8.82 12.94
CA GLU A 4 8.92 10.28 12.83
C GLU A 4 8.02 10.74 11.68
N LYS A 5 8.05 9.99 10.57
CA LYS A 5 7.21 10.28 9.39
C LYS A 5 5.86 9.57 9.39
N PHE A 6 5.59 8.74 10.40
CA PHE A 6 4.42 7.85 10.42
C PHE A 6 4.30 7.03 9.13
N GLU A 7 5.39 6.34 8.77
CA GLU A 7 5.45 5.51 7.57
C GLU A 7 5.82 4.05 7.86
N VAL A 8 5.25 3.14 7.08
CA VAL A 8 5.70 1.75 7.00
C VAL A 8 6.17 1.46 5.58
N ARG A 9 7.43 1.06 5.45
CA ARG A 9 8.08 0.82 4.16
C ARG A 9 8.33 -0.67 3.98
N PHE A 10 7.91 -1.20 2.84
CA PHE A 10 8.17 -2.57 2.40
C PHE A 10 9.01 -2.56 1.13
N HIS A 11 9.89 -3.54 1.01
CA HIS A 11 10.70 -3.77 -0.18
C HIS A 11 10.54 -5.21 -0.62
N HIS A 12 10.05 -5.43 -1.83
CA HIS A 12 9.82 -6.75 -2.38
C HIS A 12 11.15 -7.35 -2.84
N LEU A 13 11.60 -8.42 -2.17
CA LEU A 13 12.93 -9.01 -2.41
C LEU A 13 12.91 -10.12 -3.47
N LYS A 14 11.75 -10.69 -3.78
CA LYS A 14 11.57 -11.87 -4.64
C LYS A 14 10.28 -11.78 -5.46
N ALA A 15 10.12 -12.71 -6.40
CA ALA A 15 8.95 -12.88 -7.27
C ALA A 15 8.72 -11.73 -8.28
N PHE A 16 7.53 -11.70 -8.89
CA PHE A 16 7.16 -10.84 -10.02
C PHE A 16 7.19 -9.33 -9.71
N THR A 17 7.09 -8.95 -8.44
CA THR A 17 7.21 -7.55 -7.96
C THR A 17 8.56 -7.26 -7.30
N LYS A 18 9.59 -8.10 -7.52
CA LYS A 18 10.94 -7.86 -6.99
C LYS A 18 11.43 -6.45 -7.37
N GLY A 19 11.87 -5.69 -6.38
CA GLY A 19 12.29 -4.30 -6.52
C GLY A 19 11.17 -3.28 -6.28
N MET A 20 9.91 -3.71 -6.11
CA MET A 20 8.83 -2.83 -5.70
C MET A 20 9.07 -2.30 -4.29
N ARG A 21 8.93 -0.99 -4.14
CA ARG A 21 8.86 -0.30 -2.85
C ARG A 21 7.41 0.03 -2.59
N VAL A 22 6.94 -0.32 -1.39
CA VAL A 22 5.60 0.04 -0.95
C VAL A 22 5.73 0.91 0.29
N VAL A 23 5.12 2.10 0.26
CA VAL A 23 5.12 3.02 1.38
C VAL A 23 3.69 3.22 1.83
N TRP A 24 3.44 2.92 3.09
CA TRP A 24 2.22 3.27 3.79
C TRP A 24 2.47 4.56 4.55
N THR A 25 1.62 5.56 4.39
CA THR A 25 1.62 6.81 5.15
C THR A 25 0.38 6.86 6.02
N PHE A 26 0.53 7.42 7.22
CA PHE A 26 -0.57 7.60 8.17
C PHE A 26 -0.61 9.06 8.59
N GLN A 27 -1.65 9.78 8.16
CA GLN A 27 -1.83 11.19 8.48
C GLN A 27 -3.04 11.37 9.39
N GLN A 28 -2.83 11.99 10.55
CA GLN A 28 -3.92 12.40 11.42
C GLN A 28 -4.75 13.49 10.72
N THR A 29 -6.06 13.33 10.74
CA THR A 29 -7.05 14.29 10.24
C THR A 29 -8.13 14.50 11.31
N ALA A 30 -8.96 15.53 11.18
CA ALA A 30 -10.07 15.76 12.10
C ALA A 30 -11.05 14.56 12.21
N PRO A 31 -11.49 13.92 11.11
CA PRO A 31 -12.40 12.77 11.20
C PRO A 31 -11.72 11.42 11.53
N GLY A 32 -10.40 11.35 11.60
CA GLY A 32 -9.68 10.08 11.82
C GLY A 32 -8.29 10.07 11.19
N VAL A 33 -7.82 8.90 10.75
CA VAL A 33 -6.51 8.75 10.09
C VAL A 33 -6.70 8.50 8.60
N LEU A 34 -6.08 9.35 7.77
CA LEU A 34 -5.93 9.09 6.35
C LEU A 34 -4.77 8.10 6.16
N VAL A 35 -5.06 6.97 5.52
CA VAL A 35 -4.07 5.94 5.22
C VAL A 35 -3.90 5.88 3.71
N GLU A 36 -2.68 6.08 3.23
CA GLU A 36 -2.35 5.94 1.81
C GLU A 36 -1.30 4.86 1.62
N ILE A 37 -1.33 4.22 0.45
CA ILE A 37 -0.38 3.18 0.06
C ILE A 37 0.14 3.46 -1.34
N VAL A 38 1.43 3.79 -1.43
CA VAL A 38 2.12 4.05 -2.69
C VAL A 38 2.93 2.84 -3.09
N HIS A 39 2.76 2.36 -4.31
CA HIS A 39 3.56 1.29 -4.89
C HIS A 39 4.44 1.87 -5.98
N ASP A 40 5.74 1.91 -5.73
CA ASP A 40 6.75 2.33 -6.69
C ASP A 40 7.48 1.08 -7.20
N LEU A 41 7.23 0.71 -8.45
CA LEU A 41 7.93 -0.38 -9.11
C LEU A 41 8.96 0.18 -10.10
N GLN A 42 10.22 0.18 -9.69
CA GLN A 42 11.32 0.44 -10.61
C GLN A 42 11.66 -0.86 -11.36
N PHE A 43 11.01 -1.10 -12.50
CA PHE A 43 11.36 -2.21 -13.39
C PHE A 43 12.82 -2.08 -13.84
N ARG A 44 13.68 -2.99 -13.35
CA ARG A 44 15.08 -3.09 -13.81
C ARG A 44 15.25 -3.75 -15.19
N MET A 45 14.17 -4.08 -15.90
CA MET A 45 14.26 -4.72 -17.22
C MET A 45 13.69 -3.83 -18.32
N ASN A 46 14.63 -3.21 -19.06
CA ASN A 46 14.43 -2.37 -20.22
C ASN A 46 13.93 -3.12 -21.48
N LEU A 47 13.23 -4.26 -21.34
CA LEU A 47 12.99 -5.20 -22.45
C LEU A 47 11.51 -5.54 -22.73
N PHE A 48 10.56 -5.19 -21.85
CA PHE A 48 9.13 -5.50 -22.05
C PHE A 48 8.16 -4.37 -21.63
N ALA A 49 8.54 -3.12 -21.94
CA ALA A 49 7.90 -1.90 -21.44
C ALA A 49 6.37 -1.76 -21.67
N PRO A 50 5.75 -2.16 -22.79
CA PRO A 50 4.32 -1.84 -23.01
C PRO A 50 3.33 -2.69 -22.21
N ILE A 51 3.65 -3.96 -21.94
CA ILE A 51 2.73 -4.93 -21.33
C ILE A 51 2.84 -4.90 -19.80
N ALA A 52 4.06 -4.66 -19.30
CA ALA A 52 4.34 -4.60 -17.87
C ALA A 52 3.68 -3.37 -17.20
N ASP A 53 3.74 -2.20 -17.83
CA ASP A 53 3.15 -0.96 -17.29
C ASP A 53 1.62 -1.05 -17.19
N LYS A 54 0.97 -1.67 -18.19
CA LYS A 54 -0.50 -1.76 -18.29
C LYS A 54 -1.11 -2.83 -17.37
N MET A 55 -0.40 -3.92 -17.11
CA MET A 55 -0.87 -4.97 -16.19
C MET A 55 -0.67 -4.61 -14.71
N ILE A 56 0.42 -3.90 -14.40
CA ILE A 56 0.78 -3.60 -13.01
C ILE A 56 0.15 -2.30 -12.53
N GLY A 57 0.08 -1.27 -13.38
CA GLY A 57 -0.48 0.03 -13.04
C GLY A 57 -1.99 -0.01 -12.76
N ASP A 58 -2.78 -0.58 -13.66
CA ASP A 58 -4.24 -0.37 -13.63
C ASP A 58 -5.02 -1.46 -12.88
N PHE A 59 -4.55 -2.72 -12.86
CA PHE A 59 -5.39 -3.83 -12.38
C PHE A 59 -4.94 -4.46 -11.06
N PHE A 60 -3.64 -4.69 -10.88
CA PHE A 60 -3.14 -5.34 -9.67
C PHE A 60 -3.02 -4.35 -8.51
N ILE A 61 -2.39 -3.19 -8.72
CA ILE A 61 -2.14 -2.23 -7.63
C ILE A 61 -3.45 -1.62 -7.13
N HIS A 62 -4.28 -1.03 -7.99
CA HIS A 62 -5.45 -0.28 -7.54
C HIS A 62 -6.51 -1.19 -6.88
N ASN A 63 -6.83 -2.33 -7.49
CA ASN A 63 -7.85 -3.23 -6.95
C ASN A 63 -7.40 -3.91 -5.63
N ILE A 64 -6.14 -4.36 -5.56
CA ILE A 64 -5.62 -5.03 -4.36
C ILE A 64 -5.36 -4.00 -3.26
N ALA A 65 -4.76 -2.85 -3.57
CA ALA A 65 -4.56 -1.78 -2.59
C ALA A 65 -5.89 -1.35 -1.96
N ASN A 66 -6.92 -1.13 -2.77
CA ASN A 66 -8.24 -0.76 -2.26
C ASN A 66 -8.87 -1.87 -1.39
N LYS A 67 -8.74 -3.14 -1.78
CA LYS A 67 -9.23 -4.26 -0.95
C LYS A 67 -8.47 -4.35 0.37
N THR A 68 -7.15 -4.20 0.34
CA THR A 68 -6.28 -4.21 1.51
C THR A 68 -6.63 -3.06 2.45
N LEU A 69 -6.74 -1.82 1.95
CA LEU A 69 -7.13 -0.65 2.75
C LEU A 69 -8.52 -0.82 3.35
N ARG A 70 -9.50 -1.34 2.60
CA ARG A 70 -10.85 -1.63 3.13
C ARG A 70 -10.82 -2.67 4.26
N CYS A 71 -10.09 -3.76 4.07
CA CYS A 71 -9.96 -4.81 5.09
C CYS A 71 -9.27 -4.27 6.35
N MET A 72 -8.17 -3.52 6.19
CA MET A 72 -7.48 -2.87 7.30
C MET A 72 -8.40 -1.92 8.07
N LYS A 73 -9.12 -1.04 7.35
CA LYS A 73 -10.10 -0.13 7.95
C LYS A 73 -11.12 -0.90 8.80
N ALA A 74 -11.77 -1.89 8.21
CA ALA A 74 -12.77 -2.70 8.91
C ALA A 74 -12.20 -3.40 10.16
N TYR A 75 -11.00 -3.96 10.06
CA TYR A 75 -10.34 -4.64 11.18
C TYR A 75 -10.01 -3.68 12.33
N VAL A 76 -9.40 -2.54 12.03
CA VAL A 76 -8.99 -1.55 13.06
C VAL A 76 -10.19 -0.86 13.69
N GLU A 77 -11.20 -0.50 12.89
CA GLU A 77 -12.41 0.16 13.39
C GLU A 77 -13.27 -0.80 14.22
N ALA A 78 -13.36 -2.08 13.84
CA ALA A 78 -14.05 -3.09 14.63
C ALA A 78 -13.36 -3.33 16.00
N GLY A 79 -12.03 -3.36 16.03
CA GLY A 79 -11.27 -3.45 17.28
C GLY A 79 -11.38 -2.20 18.15
N SER A 80 -11.42 -1.02 17.53
CA SER A 80 -11.62 0.26 18.24
C SER A 80 -13.00 0.34 18.89
N ASN A 81 -14.05 -0.14 18.20
CA ASN A 81 -15.40 -0.21 18.76
C ASN A 81 -15.49 -1.19 19.96
N GLN A 82 -14.71 -2.28 19.97
CA GLN A 82 -14.68 -3.20 21.11
C GLN A 82 -13.93 -2.62 22.32
N ALA A 83 -12.93 -1.77 22.11
CA ALA A 83 -12.21 -1.10 23.21
C ALA A 83 -12.98 0.10 23.80
N ALA A 84 -13.95 0.64 23.05
CA ALA A 84 -14.77 1.78 23.45
C ALA A 84 -16.17 1.40 24.00
N ALA A 85 -16.53 0.12 23.97
CA ALA A 85 -17.78 -0.44 24.51
C ALA A 85 -17.54 -1.12 25.87
#